data_AF-A0A0A2TWX4-F1
#
_entry.id   AF-A0A0A2TWX4-F1
#
_cell.length_a   1.000
_cell.length_b   1.000
_cell.length_c   1.000
_cell.angle_alpha   90.00
_cell.angle_beta   90.00
_cell.angle_gamma   90.00
#
_symmetry.space_group_name_H-M   'P 1'
#
loop_
_entity.id
_entity.type
_entity.pdbx_description
1 polymer ?
#
loop_
_entity_poly.entity_id
_entity_poly.type
_entity_poly.pdbx_seq_one_letter_code
_entity_poly.pdbx_strand_id
1 'polypeptide(L)'
;MEHITLKKLVKKDLLQQIWLNTDGLVSDLDINKKSFGEILTGNHSWYSDATNNMEDVRISSFAKVLGHLHKMSDLNPDKLASIFSEGVLDRADLLTYLSSIKEKDEYLKEIIKEHKIRFSKIRSSLDKLYHQGKLEEDDLNRGYNELANILDELERESNG
;
A
#
# COMPACT_ATOMS: atom_id res chain seq x y z
N MET A 1 9.88 -13.19 -12.57
CA MET A 1 9.88 -12.03 -11.66
C MET A 1 10.99 -12.21 -10.65
N GLU A 2 11.88 -11.23 -10.48
CA GLU A 2 12.72 -11.24 -9.28
C GLU A 2 11.78 -11.07 -8.07
N HIS A 3 11.88 -11.92 -7.04
CA HIS A 3 11.11 -11.77 -5.78
C HIS A 3 11.14 -10.34 -5.22
N ILE A 4 12.21 -9.61 -5.52
CA ILE A 4 12.41 -8.19 -5.20
C ILE A 4 11.29 -7.32 -5.80
N THR A 5 10.89 -7.55 -7.04
CA THR A 5 9.85 -6.75 -7.72
C THR A 5 8.47 -7.02 -7.13
N LEU A 6 8.12 -8.28 -6.80
CA LEU A 6 6.85 -8.57 -6.13
C LEU A 6 6.78 -7.92 -4.75
N LYS A 7 7.85 -8.04 -3.96
CA LYS A 7 7.95 -7.38 -2.64
C LYS A 7 7.76 -5.87 -2.75
N LYS A 8 8.39 -5.24 -3.75
CA LYS A 8 8.23 -3.80 -4.03
C LYS A 8 6.76 -3.45 -4.31
N LEU A 9 6.07 -4.20 -5.17
CA LEU A 9 4.66 -3.96 -5.48
C LEU A 9 3.75 -4.11 -4.26
N VAL A 10 3.92 -5.18 -3.48
CA VAL A 10 3.14 -5.39 -2.24
C VAL A 10 3.42 -4.28 -1.23
N LYS A 11 4.68 -3.86 -1.08
CA LYS A 11 5.05 -2.72 -0.23
C LYS A 11 4.38 -1.42 -0.69
N LYS A 12 4.35 -1.17 -2.00
CA LYS A 12 3.75 0.04 -2.57
C LYS A 12 2.24 0.07 -2.36
N ASP A 13 1.57 -1.06 -2.57
CA ASP A 13 0.14 -1.21 -2.25
C ASP A 13 -0.14 -1.04 -0.74
N LEU A 14 0.70 -1.61 0.13
CA LEU A 14 0.62 -1.40 1.58
C LEU A 14 0.69 0.09 1.95
N LEU A 15 1.70 0.80 1.44
CA LEU A 15 1.88 2.23 1.69
C LEU A 15 0.68 3.05 1.17
N GLN A 16 0.18 2.71 -0.02
CA GLN A 16 -1.02 3.34 -0.57
C GLN A 16 -2.21 3.21 0.36
N GLN A 17 -2.50 1.99 0.87
CA GLN A 17 -3.64 1.78 1.75
C GLN A 17 -3.51 2.52 3.09
N ILE A 18 -2.32 2.53 3.69
CA ILE A 18 -2.05 3.30 4.92
C ILE A 18 -2.34 4.78 4.69
N TRP A 19 -1.84 5.34 3.59
CA TRP A 19 -2.06 6.74 3.26
C TRP A 19 -3.51 7.04 2.90
N LEU A 20 -4.20 6.17 2.17
CA LEU A 20 -5.63 6.34 1.86
C LEU A 20 -6.49 6.35 3.13
N ASN A 21 -6.23 5.42 4.07
CA ASN A 21 -6.97 5.39 5.31
C ASN A 21 -6.67 6.62 6.19
N THR A 22 -5.40 7.03 6.25
CA THR A 22 -4.98 8.25 6.97
C THR A 22 -5.61 9.51 6.35
N ASP A 23 -5.63 9.59 5.02
CA ASP A 23 -6.19 10.71 4.27
C ASP A 23 -7.71 10.78 4.37
N GLY A 24 -8.38 9.63 4.45
CA GLY A 24 -9.79 9.51 4.80
C GLY A 24 -10.08 10.17 6.15
N LEU A 25 -9.31 9.83 7.19
CA LEU A 25 -9.47 10.45 8.52
C LEU A 25 -9.19 11.95 8.52
N VAL A 26 -8.15 12.41 7.82
CA VAL A 26 -7.86 13.85 7.67
C VAL A 26 -9.02 14.58 7.00
N SER A 27 -9.61 13.96 5.98
CA SER A 27 -10.73 14.54 5.23
C SER A 27 -12.02 14.53 6.04
N ASP A 28 -12.31 13.46 6.80
CA ASP A 28 -13.47 13.35 7.69
C ASP A 28 -13.46 14.39 8.81
N LEU A 29 -12.28 14.86 9.20
CA LEU A 29 -12.08 15.91 10.20
C LEU A 29 -12.04 17.32 9.60
N ASP A 30 -12.25 17.46 8.30
CA ASP A 30 -12.19 18.72 7.55
C ASP A 30 -10.85 19.47 7.76
N ILE A 31 -9.75 18.72 7.92
CA ILE A 31 -8.43 19.28 8.16
C ILE A 31 -7.84 19.75 6.83
N ASN A 32 -7.45 21.03 6.77
CA ASN A 32 -6.72 21.56 5.63
C ASN A 32 -5.32 20.92 5.53
N LYS A 33 -5.09 20.13 4.48
CA LYS A 33 -3.84 19.39 4.26
C LYS A 33 -2.58 20.27 4.18
N LYS A 34 -2.70 21.51 3.71
CA LYS A 34 -1.55 22.45 3.63
C LYS A 34 -1.15 22.94 5.02
N SER A 35 -2.13 23.37 5.81
CA SER A 35 -1.89 23.76 7.21
C SER A 35 -1.42 22.57 8.04
N PHE A 36 -1.96 21.37 7.76
CA PHE A 36 -1.54 20.14 8.42
C PHE A 36 -0.06 19.80 8.15
N GLY A 37 0.37 19.87 6.89
CA GLY A 37 1.79 19.69 6.53
C GLY A 37 2.72 20.69 7.23
N GLU A 38 2.34 21.98 7.22
CA GLU A 38 3.09 23.04 7.90
C GLU A 38 3.24 22.79 9.40
N ILE A 39 2.16 22.38 10.07
CA ILE A 39 2.20 22.10 11.51
C ILE A 39 3.11 20.90 11.83
N LEU A 40 3.11 19.87 10.98
CA LEU A 40 3.86 18.64 11.22
C LEU A 40 5.36 18.79 10.97
N THR A 41 5.75 19.54 9.93
CA THR A 41 7.14 19.58 9.43
C THR A 41 7.66 20.97 9.06
N GLY A 42 6.83 22.01 9.16
CA GLY A 42 7.15 23.34 8.64
C GLY A 42 7.05 23.47 7.12
N ASN A 43 6.60 22.41 6.42
CA ASN A 43 6.43 22.41 4.97
C ASN A 43 4.97 22.13 4.59
N HIS A 44 4.31 23.12 3.98
CA HIS A 44 2.93 23.03 3.53
C HIS A 44 2.64 21.85 2.59
N SER A 45 3.61 21.47 1.74
CA SER A 45 3.40 20.40 0.76
C SER A 45 3.61 19.01 1.34
N TRP A 46 4.34 18.89 2.46
CA TRP A 46 4.85 17.61 2.95
C TRP A 46 3.79 16.52 3.06
N TYR A 47 2.64 16.81 3.66
CA TYR A 47 1.57 15.81 3.82
C TYR A 47 0.95 15.40 2.47
N SER A 48 0.77 16.38 1.57
CA SER A 48 0.23 16.12 0.23
C SER A 48 1.22 15.34 -0.63
N ASP A 49 2.51 15.64 -0.52
CA ASP A 49 3.57 14.92 -1.23
C ASP A 49 3.68 13.49 -0.72
N ALA A 50 3.68 13.31 0.60
CA ALA A 50 3.75 11.99 1.23
C ALA A 50 2.57 11.09 0.84
N THR A 51 1.35 11.62 0.88
CA THR A 51 0.14 10.90 0.45
C THR A 51 0.13 10.61 -1.05
N ASN A 52 0.46 11.61 -1.89
CA ASN A 52 0.40 11.45 -3.35
C ASN A 52 1.46 10.49 -3.88
N ASN A 53 2.67 10.53 -3.31
CA ASN A 53 3.79 9.71 -3.74
C ASN A 53 3.88 8.38 -2.98
N MET A 54 2.97 8.13 -2.04
CA MET A 54 2.97 6.94 -1.18
C MET A 54 4.31 6.79 -0.46
N GLU A 55 4.83 7.89 0.10
CA GLU A 55 6.16 7.90 0.69
C GLU A 55 6.25 6.92 1.86
N ASP A 56 7.36 6.19 1.89
CA ASP A 56 7.77 5.40 3.06
C ASP A 56 8.29 6.37 4.13
N VAL A 57 7.37 6.89 4.94
CA VAL A 57 7.69 7.85 5.99
C VAL A 57 8.28 7.17 7.21
N ARG A 58 9.26 7.82 7.82
CA ARG A 58 9.82 7.39 9.11
C ARG A 58 8.70 7.28 10.15
N ILE A 59 8.78 6.26 10.99
CA ILE A 59 7.81 6.03 12.07
C ILE A 59 7.61 7.25 12.98
N SER A 60 8.67 8.03 13.22
CA SER A 60 8.59 9.26 14.00
C SER A 60 7.77 10.35 13.32
N SER A 61 7.87 10.50 12.00
CA SER A 61 7.02 11.41 11.21
C SER A 61 5.58 10.94 11.20
N PHE A 62 5.35 9.63 11.03
CA PHE A 62 4.01 9.07 11.06
C PHE A 62 3.35 9.19 12.45
N ALA A 63 4.10 8.96 13.53
CA ALA A 63 3.63 9.17 14.90
C ALA A 63 3.22 10.63 15.17
N LYS A 64 3.90 11.61 14.56
CA LYS A 64 3.47 13.03 14.64
C LYS A 64 2.12 13.26 13.96
N VAL A 65 1.89 12.64 12.79
CA VAL A 65 0.59 12.67 12.10
C VAL A 65 -0.50 12.15 13.03
N LEU A 66 -0.34 10.93 13.55
CA LEU A 66 -1.32 10.31 14.45
C LEU A 66 -1.55 11.13 15.72
N GLY A 67 -0.48 11.64 16.33
CA GLY A 67 -0.56 12.46 17.53
C GLY A 67 -1.26 13.80 17.31
N HIS A 68 -1.18 14.38 16.11
CA HIS A 68 -1.95 15.58 15.76
C HIS A 68 -3.42 15.26 15.51
N LEU A 69 -3.72 14.17 14.78
CA LEU A 69 -5.09 13.73 14.55
C LEU A 69 -5.82 13.50 15.88
N HIS A 70 -5.18 12.79 16.80
CA HIS A 70 -5.71 12.54 18.14
C HIS A 70 -6.01 13.83 18.95
N LYS A 71 -5.30 14.93 18.68
CA LYS A 71 -5.52 16.22 19.38
C LYS A 71 -6.59 17.08 18.74
N MET A 72 -6.73 17.02 17.41
CA MET A 72 -7.63 17.89 16.65
C MET A 72 -9.09 17.44 16.70
N SER A 73 -9.35 16.25 17.22
CA SER A 73 -10.69 15.69 17.33
C SER A 73 -10.75 14.77 18.53
N ASP A 74 -11.95 14.53 19.05
CA ASP A 74 -12.25 13.44 19.97
C ASP A 74 -12.17 12.09 19.20
N LEU A 75 -11.04 11.89 18.52
CA LEU A 75 -10.73 10.71 17.74
C LEU A 75 -10.57 9.57 18.73
N ASN A 76 -11.62 8.76 18.84
CA ASN A 76 -11.57 7.56 19.65
C ASN A 76 -10.43 6.64 19.13
N PRO A 77 -9.86 5.80 20.01
CA PRO A 77 -8.83 4.85 19.61
C PRO A 77 -9.22 3.97 18.42
N ASP A 78 -10.51 3.64 18.28
CA ASP A 78 -11.00 2.79 17.18
C ASP A 78 -10.82 3.42 15.80
N LYS A 79 -11.07 4.72 15.67
CA LYS A 79 -10.85 5.45 14.41
C LYS A 79 -9.36 5.60 14.08
N LEU A 80 -8.49 5.73 15.08
CA LEU A 80 -7.04 5.69 14.82
C LEU A 80 -6.61 4.27 14.39
N ALA A 81 -7.19 3.24 15.02
CA ALA A 81 -6.93 1.85 14.66
C ALA A 81 -7.43 1.50 13.25
N SER A 82 -8.45 2.18 12.72
CA SER A 82 -8.96 1.92 11.38
C SER A 82 -7.95 2.22 10.26
N ILE A 83 -6.89 2.98 10.55
CA ILE A 83 -5.73 3.14 9.65
C ILE A 83 -5.12 1.78 9.33
N PHE A 84 -5.02 0.91 10.34
CA PHE A 84 -4.48 -0.44 10.26
C PHE A 84 -5.61 -1.48 10.11
N SER A 85 -6.54 -1.21 9.20
CA SER A 85 -7.62 -2.14 8.84
C SER A 85 -7.11 -3.55 8.52
N GLU A 86 -7.99 -4.55 8.58
CA GLU A 86 -7.67 -5.94 8.23
C GLU A 86 -6.97 -6.06 6.85
N GLY A 87 -7.38 -5.24 5.87
CA GLY A 87 -6.74 -5.22 4.56
C GLY A 87 -5.29 -4.69 4.57
N VAL A 88 -4.95 -3.78 5.50
CA VAL A 88 -3.57 -3.29 5.69
C VAL A 88 -2.73 -4.37 6.38
N LEU A 89 -3.30 -5.04 7.40
CA LEU A 89 -2.63 -6.12 8.11
C LEU A 89 -2.34 -7.31 7.19
N ASP A 90 -3.32 -7.72 6.37
CA ASP A 90 -3.17 -8.81 5.39
C ASP A 90 -2.02 -8.57 4.39
N ARG A 91 -1.82 -7.30 3.98
CA ARG A 91 -0.70 -6.89 3.11
C ARG A 91 0.64 -6.92 3.84
N ALA A 92 0.66 -6.47 5.09
CA ALA A 92 1.87 -6.51 5.92
C ALA A 92 2.31 -7.96 6.19
N ASP A 93 1.36 -8.86 6.44
CA ASP A 93 1.59 -10.28 6.61
C ASP A 93 2.13 -10.91 5.32
N LEU A 94 1.52 -10.60 4.17
CA LEU A 94 2.01 -11.09 2.87
C LEU A 94 3.43 -10.58 2.57
N LEU A 95 3.72 -9.30 2.83
CA LEU A 95 5.06 -8.74 2.64
C LEU A 95 6.10 -9.43 3.54
N THR A 96 5.73 -9.72 4.79
CA THR A 96 6.57 -10.45 5.73
C THR A 96 6.84 -11.88 5.25
N TYR A 97 5.79 -12.58 4.82
CA TYR A 97 5.88 -13.91 4.24
C TYR A 97 6.81 -13.90 3.02
N LEU A 98 6.58 -13.00 2.05
CA LEU A 98 7.43 -12.87 0.87
C LEU A 98 8.89 -12.60 1.25
N SER A 99 9.13 -11.79 2.29
CA SER A 99 10.47 -11.48 2.81
C SER A 99 11.17 -12.69 3.43
N SER A 100 10.41 -13.66 3.96
CA SER A 100 10.94 -14.89 4.56
C SER A 100 11.34 -15.96 3.53
N ILE A 101 10.81 -15.88 2.31
CA ILE A 101 11.15 -16.84 1.24
C ILE A 101 12.53 -16.50 0.69
N LYS A 102 13.42 -17.49 0.67
CA LYS A 102 14.75 -17.38 0.04
C LYS A 102 14.58 -17.21 -1.47
N GLU A 103 15.40 -16.35 -2.07
CA GLU A 103 15.39 -16.01 -3.51
C GLU A 103 15.58 -17.24 -4.40
N LYS A 104 14.48 -17.93 -4.69
CA LYS A 104 14.39 -18.93 -5.75
C LYS A 104 13.12 -18.65 -6.53
N ASP A 105 13.31 -18.10 -7.72
CA ASP A 105 12.23 -17.71 -8.64
C ASP A 105 11.31 -18.87 -9.05
N GLU A 106 11.75 -20.12 -8.85
CA GLU A 106 11.05 -21.35 -9.27
C GLU A 106 9.68 -21.57 -8.60
N TYR A 107 9.33 -20.86 -7.52
CA TYR A 107 8.07 -21.09 -6.78
C TYR A 107 7.08 -19.92 -6.83
N LEU A 108 7.34 -18.89 -7.64
CA LEU A 108 6.49 -17.69 -7.70
C LEU A 108 5.04 -18.00 -8.07
N LYS A 109 4.83 -18.80 -9.14
CA LYS A 109 3.48 -19.18 -9.59
C LYS A 109 2.72 -19.94 -8.50
N GLU A 110 3.41 -20.80 -7.75
CA GLU A 110 2.83 -21.56 -6.64
C GLU A 110 2.46 -20.64 -5.46
N ILE A 111 3.32 -19.68 -5.11
CA ILE A 111 3.01 -18.68 -4.06
C ILE A 111 1.79 -17.83 -4.45
N ILE A 112 1.73 -17.38 -5.71
CA ILE A 112 0.61 -16.60 -6.21
C ILE A 112 -0.67 -17.44 -6.21
N LYS A 113 -0.57 -18.72 -6.56
CA LYS A 113 -1.68 -19.66 -6.51
C LYS A 113 -2.17 -19.93 -5.09
N GLU A 114 -1.28 -20.18 -4.14
CA GLU A 114 -1.59 -20.40 -2.72
C GLU A 114 -2.30 -19.18 -2.10
N HIS A 115 -1.91 -17.98 -2.52
CA HIS A 115 -2.46 -16.72 -2.03
C HIS A 115 -3.29 -15.97 -3.08
N LYS A 116 -3.95 -16.68 -4.01
CA LYS A 116 -4.63 -16.10 -5.18
C LYS A 116 -5.54 -14.91 -4.83
N ILE A 117 -6.39 -15.05 -3.82
CA ILE A 117 -7.32 -13.99 -3.40
C ILE A 117 -6.58 -12.72 -2.95
N ARG A 118 -5.48 -12.86 -2.21
CA ARG A 118 -4.67 -11.74 -1.75
C ARG A 118 -4.04 -11.01 -2.93
N PHE A 119 -3.44 -11.77 -3.85
CA PHE A 119 -2.83 -11.21 -5.05
C PHE A 119 -3.83 -10.59 -6.02
N SER A 120 -5.05 -11.12 -6.14
CA SER A 120 -6.13 -10.48 -6.90
C SER A 120 -6.52 -9.11 -6.32
N LYS A 121 -6.63 -8.99 -4.98
CA LYS A 121 -6.89 -7.70 -4.32
C LYS A 121 -5.77 -6.70 -4.55
N ILE A 122 -4.52 -7.16 -4.48
CA ILE A 122 -3.33 -6.34 -4.75
C ILE A 122 -3.35 -5.88 -6.21
N ARG A 123 -3.61 -6.77 -7.17
CA ARG A 123 -3.77 -6.43 -8.58
C ARG A 123 -4.78 -5.29 -8.77
N SER A 124 -5.99 -5.41 -8.23
CA SER A 124 -7.00 -4.34 -8.35
C SER A 124 -6.56 -2.98 -7.81
N SER A 125 -5.68 -2.97 -6.81
CA SER A 125 -5.10 -1.74 -6.27
C SER A 125 -4.00 -1.19 -7.17
N LEU A 126 -3.13 -2.07 -7.67
CA LEU A 126 -2.08 -1.75 -8.64
C LEU A 126 -2.67 -1.25 -9.96
N ASP A 127 -3.80 -1.78 -10.42
CA ASP A 127 -4.53 -1.30 -11.61
C ASP A 127 -4.86 0.19 -11.47
N LYS A 128 -5.30 0.63 -10.27
CA LYS A 128 -5.58 2.04 -10.00
C LYS A 128 -4.30 2.88 -10.07
N LEU A 129 -3.20 2.39 -9.48
CA LEU A 129 -1.91 3.08 -9.54
C LEU A 129 -1.36 3.17 -10.97
N TYR A 130 -1.53 2.11 -11.75
CA TYR A 130 -1.17 2.06 -13.16
C TYR A 130 -1.92 3.14 -13.95
N HIS A 131 -3.25 3.19 -13.82
CA HIS A 131 -4.07 4.19 -14.51
C HIS A 131 -3.82 5.63 -14.04
N GLN A 132 -3.32 5.81 -12.82
CA GLN A 132 -2.89 7.12 -12.30
C GLN A 132 -1.46 7.50 -12.70
N GLY A 133 -0.72 6.65 -13.43
CA GLY A 133 0.67 6.89 -13.80
C GLY A 133 1.64 6.87 -12.61
N LYS A 134 1.28 6.17 -11.52
CA LYS A 134 2.07 6.10 -10.27
C LYS A 134 2.97 4.86 -10.19
N LEU A 135 2.95 3.99 -11.20
CA LEU A 135 3.90 2.88 -11.32
C LEU A 135 5.08 3.30 -12.20
N GLU A 136 6.30 3.04 -11.72
CA GLU A 136 7.50 3.29 -12.51
C GLU A 136 7.60 2.23 -13.62
N GLU A 137 8.33 2.54 -14.69
CA GLU A 137 8.44 1.66 -15.87
C GLU A 137 8.91 0.24 -15.51
N ASP A 138 9.84 0.11 -14.57
CA ASP A 138 10.33 -1.18 -14.06
C ASP A 138 9.27 -1.95 -13.25
N ASP A 139 8.50 -1.25 -12.40
CA ASP A 139 7.38 -1.84 -11.63
C ASP A 139 6.34 -2.42 -12.59
N LEU A 140 6.12 -1.71 -13.70
CA LEU A 140 5.11 -1.98 -14.72
C LEU A 140 5.50 -3.18 -15.58
N ASN A 141 6.69 -3.12 -16.17
CA ASN A 141 7.17 -4.10 -17.14
C ASN A 141 7.59 -5.43 -16.50
N ARG A 142 8.20 -5.40 -15.30
CA ARG A 142 8.76 -6.61 -14.66
C ARG A 142 7.89 -7.18 -13.55
N GLY A 143 7.01 -6.38 -12.95
CA GLY A 143 6.21 -6.80 -11.79
C GLY A 143 4.73 -6.94 -12.10
N TYR A 144 4.10 -5.82 -12.45
CA TYR A 144 2.65 -5.74 -12.61
C TYR A 144 2.15 -6.62 -13.76
N ASN A 145 2.75 -6.52 -14.95
CA ASN A 145 2.34 -7.32 -16.10
C ASN A 145 2.50 -8.83 -15.86
N GLU A 146 3.58 -9.25 -15.20
CA GLU A 146 3.81 -10.66 -14.90
C GLU A 146 2.85 -11.18 -13.83
N LEU A 147 2.56 -10.40 -12.79
CA LEU A 147 1.51 -10.73 -11.81
C LEU A 147 0.15 -10.88 -12.49
N ALA A 148 -0.21 -9.96 -13.38
CA ALA A 148 -1.45 -10.01 -14.14
C ALA A 148 -1.53 -11.28 -15.01
N ASN A 149 -0.45 -11.60 -15.75
CA ASN A 149 -0.39 -12.80 -16.58
C ASN A 149 -0.57 -14.08 -15.76
N ILE A 150 0.12 -14.21 -14.62
CA ILE A 150 0.00 -15.40 -13.75
C ILE A 150 -1.42 -15.54 -13.22
N LEU A 151 -2.04 -14.43 -12.77
CA LEU A 151 -3.42 -14.46 -12.28
C LEU A 151 -4.41 -14.82 -13.40
N ASP A 152 -4.24 -14.27 -14.60
CA ASP A 152 -5.08 -14.58 -15.76
C ASP A 152 -4.94 -16.06 -16.18
N GLU A 153 -3.73 -16.62 -16.15
CA GLU A 153 -3.49 -18.05 -16.37
C GLU A 153 -4.23 -18.91 -15.33
N LEU A 154 -4.07 -18.59 -14.04
CA LEU A 154 -4.72 -19.31 -12.95
C LEU A 154 -6.26 -19.19 -12.99
N GLU A 155 -6.81 -18.11 -13.55
CA GLU A 155 -8.25 -17.97 -13.79
C GLU A 155 -8.72 -18.86 -14.95
N ARG A 156 -7.96 -18.93 -16.05
CA ARG A 156 -8.27 -19.83 -17.16
C ARG A 156 -8.21 -21.30 -16.74
N GLU A 157 -7.20 -21.69 -15.96
CA GLU A 157 -7.06 -23.05 -15.41
C GLU A 157 -8.22 -23.44 -14.46
N SER A 158 -8.89 -22.46 -13.83
CA SER A 158 -10.04 -22.73 -12.95
C SER A 158 -11.38 -22.86 -13.68
N ASN A 159 -11.45 -22.40 -14.95
CA ASN A 159 -12.67 -22.29 -15.75
C ASN A 159 -12.74 -23.30 -16.91
N GLY A 160 -11.68 -24.09 -17.13
CA GLY A 160 -11.62 -25.17 -18.12
C GLY A 160 -11.65 -26.54 -17.47
#